data_AF-A0A1B0FP04-F1
#
_entry.id   AF-A0A1B0FP04-F1
#
_cell.length_a   1.000
_cell.length_b   1.000
_cell.length_c   1.000
_cell.angle_alpha   90.00
_cell.angle_beta   90.00
_cell.angle_gamma   90.00
#
_symmetry.space_group_name_H-M   'P 1'
#
loop_
_entity.id
_entity.type
_entity.pdbx_description
1 polymer ?
#
loop_
_entity_poly.entity_id
_entity_poly.type
_entity_poly.pdbx_seq_one_letter_code
_entity_poly.pdbx_strand_id
1 'polypeptide(L)'
;MFVKETCPVAKLGNKWEFSDAVGNFIKKVRDEDRRVNELKTQELLATAENPRIKHQEETTEICRELRDIKRNEMLQERRRKQLQSNSHELRLLQAQIRSAKVSQELIGQKERLEKLKKEEMRKRREENDKWAEKCEQERQLDIKEAEERRQYRVEFMSGLKGQIAEQKQRRLKEYEVVLKDREEIQNRLRQIENEVMAEKKAALRYRERCKVEMDECMRNKILQKQLEKQTTKDDLSKFLAYSDEREAIKKRIEGERKRLQEERQALSARIGAQIECIENERQHRDEVLLSLLIEERKAKEDARFRQSLEKSNGERLRQRSELESYRDLVKPETDAQRKEEERLLHEERMRIQRKNDELVRLADERRRKQIMEHTESLRTIIDIRRRERVENAIEKLRESERLFNLQKEMDKEIEEERLRLLRSQPPEILRYLPAGVIRPSDRELLNLPGRNDS
;
A
#
# COMPACT_ATOMS: atom_id res chain seq x y z
N MET A 1 -103.25 9.30 37.83
CA MET A 1 -104.50 9.07 38.59
C MET A 1 -104.58 7.58 38.87
N PHE A 2 -104.76 7.17 40.12
CA PHE A 2 -105.26 5.84 40.49
C PHE A 2 -106.06 6.00 41.79
N VAL A 3 -107.14 5.23 41.94
CA VAL A 3 -108.22 5.51 42.90
C VAL A 3 -108.03 4.70 44.18
N LYS A 4 -108.49 5.26 45.32
CA LYS A 4 -108.56 4.54 46.59
C LYS A 4 -109.72 3.55 46.57
N GLU A 5 -109.47 2.30 46.94
CA GLU A 5 -110.52 1.40 47.44
C GLU A 5 -110.17 0.94 48.85
N THR A 6 -110.98 1.37 49.82
CA THR A 6 -110.87 0.97 51.23
C THR A 6 -112.09 0.14 51.59
N CYS A 7 -111.92 -1.19 51.67
CA CYS A 7 -113.01 -2.09 52.05
C CYS A 7 -113.40 -1.91 53.53
N PRO A 8 -114.70 -1.93 53.88
CA PRO A 8 -115.14 -1.82 55.27
C PRO A 8 -115.00 -3.15 56.01
N VAL A 9 -114.39 -3.14 57.19
CA VAL A 9 -114.31 -4.33 58.06
C VAL A 9 -115.63 -4.49 58.82
N ALA A 10 -116.47 -5.41 58.34
CA ALA A 10 -117.71 -5.78 59.02
C ALA A 10 -117.42 -6.53 60.33
N LYS A 11 -117.99 -6.05 61.45
CA LYS A 11 -117.93 -6.75 62.74
C LYS A 11 -118.97 -7.88 62.77
N LEU A 12 -118.54 -9.12 62.56
CA LEU A 12 -119.33 -10.32 62.90
C LEU A 12 -118.57 -11.16 63.93
N GLY A 13 -119.09 -11.19 65.15
CA GLY A 13 -118.49 -11.89 66.28
C GLY A 13 -118.89 -13.36 66.34
N ASN A 14 -118.18 -14.22 65.62
CA ASN A 14 -118.31 -15.67 65.80
C ASN A 14 -117.31 -16.16 66.86
N LYS A 15 -117.80 -16.45 68.07
CA LYS A 15 -117.06 -17.24 69.06
C LYS A 15 -116.95 -18.68 68.56
N TRP A 16 -115.85 -19.02 67.91
CA TRP A 16 -115.46 -20.41 67.71
C TRP A 16 -114.84 -20.92 69.00
N GLU A 17 -115.52 -21.84 69.68
CA GLU A 17 -114.95 -22.56 70.82
C GLU A 17 -113.93 -23.57 70.30
N PHE A 18 -112.68 -23.10 70.16
CA PHE A 18 -111.55 -23.95 69.80
C PHE A 18 -111.30 -24.98 70.90
N SER A 19 -111.57 -26.25 70.60
CA SER A 19 -111.20 -27.38 71.46
C SER A 19 -109.70 -27.33 71.83
N ASP A 20 -109.38 -27.61 73.09
CA ASP A 20 -108.00 -27.68 73.60
C ASP A 20 -107.08 -28.58 72.77
N ALA A 21 -107.63 -29.60 72.09
CA ALA A 21 -106.88 -30.45 71.17
C ALA A 21 -106.21 -29.63 70.03
N VAL A 22 -106.93 -28.65 69.46
CA VAL A 22 -106.43 -27.79 68.38
C VAL A 22 -105.47 -26.74 68.93
N GLY A 23 -105.76 -26.18 70.12
CA GLY A 23 -104.84 -25.28 70.82
C GLY A 23 -103.50 -25.95 71.14
N ASN A 24 -103.52 -27.21 71.57
CA ASN A 24 -102.32 -28.00 71.87
C ASN A 24 -101.60 -28.48 70.60
N PHE A 25 -102.31 -28.75 69.50
CA PHE A 25 -101.66 -28.99 68.20
C PHE A 25 -100.94 -27.75 67.68
N ILE A 26 -101.57 -26.57 67.71
CA ILE A 26 -100.95 -25.31 67.30
C ILE A 26 -99.75 -24.94 68.19
N LYS A 27 -99.81 -25.22 69.50
CA LYS A 27 -98.63 -25.12 70.37
C LYS A 27 -97.52 -26.05 69.91
N LYS A 28 -97.78 -27.36 69.76
CA LYS A 28 -96.78 -28.34 69.29
C LYS A 28 -96.14 -27.94 67.97
N VAL A 29 -96.93 -27.52 66.96
CA VAL A 29 -96.37 -27.06 65.67
C VAL A 29 -95.48 -25.83 65.85
N ARG A 30 -95.88 -24.84 66.67
CA ARG A 30 -95.04 -23.66 66.96
C ARG A 30 -93.79 -24.00 67.77
N ASP A 31 -93.86 -24.97 68.67
CA ASP A 31 -92.73 -25.40 69.49
C ASP A 31 -91.75 -26.28 68.69
N GLU A 32 -92.24 -27.03 67.70
CA GLU A 32 -91.40 -27.74 66.75
C GLU A 32 -90.80 -26.79 65.70
N ASP A 33 -91.54 -25.78 65.21
CA ASP A 33 -90.99 -24.69 64.40
C ASP A 33 -89.92 -23.89 65.17
N ARG A 34 -90.12 -23.64 66.47
CA ARG A 34 -89.10 -23.05 67.35
C ARG A 34 -87.87 -23.93 67.39
N ARG A 35 -88.00 -25.23 67.70
CA ARG A 35 -86.90 -26.20 67.70
C ARG A 35 -86.17 -26.29 66.36
N VAL A 36 -86.88 -26.28 65.23
CA VAL A 36 -86.28 -26.29 63.89
C VAL A 36 -85.52 -25.00 63.61
N ASN A 37 -86.01 -23.85 64.08
CA ASN A 37 -85.28 -22.58 63.97
C ASN A 37 -84.11 -22.46 64.97
N GLU A 38 -84.24 -23.03 66.17
CA GLU A 38 -83.18 -23.13 67.18
C GLU A 38 -82.06 -24.08 66.74
N LEU A 39 -82.41 -25.22 66.10
CA LEU A 39 -81.43 -26.10 65.47
C LEU A 39 -80.74 -25.43 64.29
N LYS A 40 -81.48 -24.71 63.43
CA LYS A 40 -80.86 -23.94 62.32
C LYS A 40 -79.97 -22.81 62.81
N THR A 41 -80.32 -22.11 63.89
CA THR A 41 -79.42 -21.10 64.47
C THR A 41 -78.23 -21.74 65.18
N GLN A 42 -78.39 -22.90 65.83
CA GLN A 42 -77.27 -23.67 66.37
C GLN A 42 -76.34 -24.22 65.26
N GLU A 43 -76.87 -24.69 64.13
CA GLU A 43 -76.08 -25.10 62.95
C GLU A 43 -75.34 -23.92 62.31
N LEU A 44 -76.00 -22.76 62.16
CA LEU A 44 -75.39 -21.52 61.68
C LEU A 44 -74.30 -21.01 62.63
N LEU A 45 -74.51 -21.09 63.95
CA LEU A 45 -73.51 -20.75 64.95
C LEU A 45 -72.35 -21.76 64.95
N ALA A 46 -72.60 -23.07 64.91
CA ALA A 46 -71.57 -24.10 64.89
C ALA A 46 -70.71 -24.08 63.60
N THR A 47 -71.30 -23.70 62.46
CA THR A 47 -70.55 -23.47 61.21
C THR A 47 -69.76 -22.16 61.27
N ALA A 48 -70.35 -21.07 61.80
CA ALA A 48 -69.66 -19.80 62.00
C ALA A 48 -68.56 -19.83 63.09
N GLU A 49 -68.63 -20.73 64.07
CA GLU A 49 -67.60 -20.91 65.09
C GLU A 49 -66.48 -21.87 64.66
N ASN A 50 -66.68 -22.65 63.59
CA ASN A 50 -65.67 -23.57 63.09
C ASN A 50 -64.49 -22.81 62.45
N PRO A 51 -63.27 -22.85 63.05
CA PRO A 51 -62.14 -22.07 62.57
C PRO A 51 -61.66 -22.49 61.18
N ARG A 52 -61.98 -23.71 60.72
CA ARG A 52 -61.67 -24.14 59.34
C ARG A 52 -62.58 -23.49 58.31
N ILE A 53 -63.84 -23.20 58.64
CA ILE A 53 -64.79 -22.55 57.72
C ILE A 53 -64.42 -21.07 57.61
N LYS A 54 -64.25 -20.37 58.74
CA LYS A 54 -63.74 -18.99 58.77
C LYS A 54 -62.44 -18.82 57.98
N HIS A 55 -61.46 -19.69 58.17
CA HIS A 55 -60.20 -19.58 57.42
C HIS A 55 -60.33 -19.89 55.92
N GLN A 56 -61.32 -20.72 55.51
CA GLN A 56 -61.67 -20.89 54.10
C GLN A 56 -62.38 -19.66 53.54
N GLU A 57 -63.26 -19.02 54.31
CA GLU A 57 -63.92 -17.76 53.93
C GLU A 57 -62.87 -16.66 53.75
N GLU A 58 -62.05 -16.38 54.77
CA GLU A 58 -60.90 -15.45 54.75
C GLU A 58 -60.01 -15.68 53.52
N THR A 59 -59.57 -16.92 53.27
CA THR A 59 -58.69 -17.21 52.14
C THR A 59 -59.41 -17.06 50.78
N THR A 60 -60.71 -17.33 50.69
CA THR A 60 -61.47 -17.02 49.46
C THR A 60 -61.68 -15.53 49.25
N GLU A 61 -61.81 -14.73 50.31
CA GLU A 61 -61.93 -13.27 50.26
C GLU A 61 -60.60 -12.64 49.86
N ILE A 62 -59.49 -13.00 50.51
CA ILE A 62 -58.14 -12.62 50.08
C ILE A 62 -57.90 -13.03 48.62
N CYS A 63 -58.35 -14.22 48.19
CA CYS A 63 -58.26 -14.62 46.79
C CYS A 63 -59.22 -13.85 45.86
N ARG A 64 -60.32 -13.25 46.32
CA ARG A 64 -61.14 -12.31 45.52
C ARG A 64 -60.40 -10.97 45.40
N GLU A 65 -59.98 -10.39 46.51
CA GLU A 65 -59.23 -9.13 46.55
C GLU A 65 -57.97 -9.17 45.67
N LEU A 66 -57.14 -10.22 45.79
CA LEU A 66 -55.95 -10.39 44.95
C LEU A 66 -56.29 -10.52 43.45
N ARG A 67 -57.42 -11.15 43.10
CA ARG A 67 -57.89 -11.23 41.71
C ARG A 67 -58.36 -9.87 41.21
N ASP A 68 -59.10 -9.10 42.01
CA ASP A 68 -59.60 -7.79 41.61
C ASP A 68 -58.48 -6.73 41.58
N ILE A 69 -57.50 -6.80 42.49
CA ILE A 69 -56.24 -6.04 42.41
C ILE A 69 -55.51 -6.36 41.09
N LYS A 70 -55.25 -7.64 40.79
CA LYS A 70 -54.57 -8.05 39.55
C LYS A 70 -55.36 -7.70 38.29
N ARG A 71 -56.69 -7.75 38.34
CA ARG A 71 -57.58 -7.30 37.26
C ARG A 71 -57.46 -5.79 37.05
N ASN A 72 -57.46 -5.01 38.13
CA ASN A 72 -57.32 -3.56 38.09
C ASN A 72 -55.94 -3.14 37.62
N GLU A 73 -54.86 -3.83 38.03
CA GLU A 73 -53.51 -3.67 37.48
C GLU A 73 -53.50 -3.88 35.96
N MET A 74 -54.03 -5.00 35.45
CA MET A 74 -54.06 -5.28 34.01
C MET A 74 -54.92 -4.27 33.22
N LEU A 75 -56.05 -3.82 33.79
CA LEU A 75 -56.88 -2.78 33.18
C LEU A 75 -56.16 -1.43 33.13
N GLN A 76 -55.46 -1.05 34.21
CA GLN A 76 -54.63 0.15 34.22
C GLN A 76 -53.46 0.03 33.24
N GLU A 77 -52.75 -1.09 33.18
CA GLU A 77 -51.70 -1.32 32.18
C GLU A 77 -52.22 -1.19 30.75
N ARG A 78 -53.37 -1.81 30.45
CA ARG A 78 -54.00 -1.72 29.12
C ARG A 78 -54.36 -0.27 28.80
N ARG A 79 -54.94 0.47 29.76
CA ARG A 79 -55.25 1.90 29.63
C ARG A 79 -54.00 2.74 29.39
N ARG A 80 -52.91 2.52 30.14
CA ARG A 80 -51.61 3.20 29.96
C ARG A 80 -51.01 2.89 28.59
N LYS A 81 -50.97 1.62 28.17
CA LYS A 81 -50.49 1.20 26.83
C LYS A 81 -51.30 1.85 25.69
N GLN A 82 -52.62 1.97 25.87
CA GLN A 82 -53.51 2.69 24.93
C GLN A 82 -53.25 4.20 24.93
N LEU A 83 -53.10 4.83 26.10
CA LEU A 83 -52.78 6.26 26.22
C LEU A 83 -51.41 6.59 25.60
N GLN A 84 -50.39 5.78 25.87
CA GLN A 84 -49.05 5.85 25.28
C GLN A 84 -49.08 5.70 23.74
N SER A 85 -49.99 4.89 23.19
CA SER A 85 -50.14 4.70 21.74
C SER A 85 -50.91 5.84 21.08
N ASN A 86 -51.90 6.41 21.77
CA ASN A 86 -52.81 7.41 21.19
C ASN A 86 -52.25 8.82 21.31
N SER A 87 -51.74 9.21 22.48
CA SER A 87 -51.10 10.52 22.69
C SER A 87 -49.90 10.70 21.75
N HIS A 88 -49.75 11.89 21.17
CA HIS A 88 -48.56 12.22 20.38
C HIS A 88 -47.34 12.43 21.28
N GLU A 89 -47.53 13.13 22.41
CA GLU A 89 -46.46 13.49 23.34
C GLU A 89 -45.79 12.28 23.97
N LEU A 90 -46.59 11.29 24.40
CA LEU A 90 -46.06 10.06 24.98
C LEU A 90 -45.29 9.22 23.95
N ARG A 91 -45.73 9.19 22.68
CA ARG A 91 -44.98 8.57 21.58
C ARG A 91 -43.67 9.29 21.30
N LEU A 92 -43.68 10.62 21.27
CA LEU A 92 -42.49 11.44 21.06
C LEU A 92 -41.47 11.23 22.19
N LEU A 93 -41.92 11.25 23.44
CA LEU A 93 -41.10 10.95 24.62
C LEU A 93 -40.52 9.53 24.57
N GLN A 94 -41.30 8.52 24.19
CA GLN A 94 -40.78 7.16 24.01
C GLN A 94 -39.75 7.06 22.89
N ALA A 95 -39.92 7.79 21.78
CA ALA A 95 -38.93 7.84 20.71
C ALA A 95 -37.64 8.52 21.18
N GLN A 96 -37.74 9.61 21.95
CA GLN A 96 -36.59 10.30 22.55
C GLN A 96 -35.86 9.40 23.58
N ILE A 97 -36.58 8.66 24.42
CA ILE A 97 -35.99 7.68 25.36
C ILE A 97 -35.27 6.54 24.61
N ARG A 98 -35.82 6.05 23.50
CA ARG A 98 -35.13 5.05 22.65
C ARG A 98 -33.86 5.64 22.03
N SER A 99 -33.92 6.88 21.53
CA SER A 99 -32.76 7.60 20.98
C SER A 99 -31.67 7.85 22.03
N ALA A 100 -32.05 8.18 23.27
CA ALA A 100 -31.12 8.37 24.38
C ALA A 100 -30.37 7.07 24.75
N LYS A 101 -31.03 5.91 24.71
CA LYS A 101 -30.39 4.59 24.89
C LYS A 101 -29.38 4.29 23.79
N VAL A 102 -29.77 4.48 22.53
CA VAL A 102 -28.85 4.30 21.38
C VAL A 102 -27.66 5.26 21.48
N SER A 103 -27.88 6.49 21.94
CA SER A 103 -26.81 7.48 22.14
C SER A 103 -25.83 7.07 23.25
N GLN A 104 -26.33 6.53 24.37
CA GLN A 104 -25.52 5.96 25.44
C GLN A 104 -24.69 4.76 24.95
N GLU A 105 -25.31 3.84 24.19
CA GLU A 105 -24.65 2.67 23.61
C GLU A 105 -23.55 3.08 22.62
N LEU A 106 -23.82 4.03 21.72
CA LEU A 106 -22.84 4.55 20.76
C LEU A 106 -21.65 5.21 21.44
N ILE A 107 -21.86 5.97 22.52
CA ILE A 107 -20.77 6.56 23.31
C ILE A 107 -19.96 5.47 24.01
N GLY A 108 -20.61 4.48 24.62
CA GLY A 108 -19.93 3.33 25.22
C GLY A 108 -19.14 2.48 24.21
N GLN A 109 -19.64 2.33 22.98
CA GLN A 109 -18.91 1.70 21.88
C GLN A 109 -17.71 2.54 21.45
N LYS A 110 -17.87 3.87 21.31
CA LYS A 110 -16.79 4.79 20.96
C LYS A 110 -15.65 4.75 21.99
N GLU A 111 -15.96 4.77 23.28
CA GLU A 111 -14.96 4.65 24.36
C GLU A 111 -14.19 3.32 24.31
N ARG A 112 -14.87 2.20 24.03
CA ARG A 112 -14.22 0.89 23.86
C ARG A 112 -13.28 0.89 22.65
N LEU A 113 -13.74 1.45 21.53
CA LEU A 113 -12.97 1.55 20.28
C LEU A 113 -11.76 2.48 20.43
N GLU A 114 -11.89 3.59 21.17
CA GLU A 114 -10.77 4.47 21.50
C GLU A 114 -9.75 3.80 22.44
N LYS A 115 -10.19 2.97 23.40
CA LYS A 115 -9.28 2.16 24.24
C LYS A 115 -8.50 1.14 23.39
N LEU A 116 -9.20 0.37 22.56
CA LEU A 116 -8.57 -0.59 21.63
C LEU A 116 -7.56 0.08 20.69
N LYS A 117 -7.89 1.25 20.11
CA LYS A 117 -6.94 2.03 19.28
C LYS A 117 -5.71 2.51 20.07
N LYS A 118 -5.87 2.90 21.34
CA LYS A 118 -4.74 3.30 22.20
C LYS A 118 -3.83 2.11 22.51
N GLU A 119 -4.39 0.93 22.74
CA GLU A 119 -3.62 -0.31 22.94
C GLU A 119 -2.90 -0.77 21.66
N GLU A 120 -3.58 -0.72 20.50
CA GLU A 120 -2.99 -1.04 19.20
C GLU A 120 -1.84 -0.08 18.86
N MET A 121 -2.04 1.23 19.03
CA MET A 121 -0.98 2.23 18.83
C MET A 121 0.18 2.07 19.82
N ARG A 122 -0.04 1.49 21.00
CA ARG A 122 1.05 1.13 21.93
C ARG A 122 1.83 -0.08 21.41
N LYS A 123 1.15 -1.16 21.00
CA LYS A 123 1.79 -2.35 20.40
C LYS A 123 2.60 -2.00 19.15
N ARG A 124 2.05 -1.19 18.24
CA ARG A 124 2.77 -0.72 17.03
C ARG A 124 4.03 0.10 17.36
N ARG A 125 4.06 0.82 18.50
CA ARG A 125 5.30 1.45 19.00
C ARG A 125 6.26 0.40 19.52
N GLU A 126 5.81 -0.46 20.44
CA GLU A 126 6.60 -1.59 20.97
C GLU A 126 7.15 -2.52 19.87
N GLU A 127 6.54 -2.58 18.69
CA GLU A 127 7.01 -3.31 17.50
C GLU A 127 8.02 -2.49 16.68
N ASN A 128 7.74 -1.21 16.41
CA ASN A 128 8.66 -0.29 15.73
C ASN A 128 9.96 -0.09 16.52
N ASP A 129 9.90 0.01 17.85
CA ASP A 129 11.06 0.20 18.72
C ASP A 129 11.98 -1.04 18.64
N LYS A 130 11.40 -2.25 18.73
CA LYS A 130 12.13 -3.53 18.52
C LYS A 130 12.68 -3.70 17.10
N TRP A 131 12.05 -3.10 16.10
CA TRP A 131 12.55 -3.10 14.72
C TRP A 131 13.72 -2.12 14.57
N ALA A 132 13.63 -0.92 15.16
CA ALA A 132 14.72 0.04 15.20
C ALA A 132 15.95 -0.51 15.95
N GLU A 133 15.76 -1.19 17.09
CA GLU A 133 16.83 -1.91 17.81
C GLU A 133 17.53 -2.94 16.92
N LYS A 134 16.79 -3.72 16.13
CA LYS A 134 17.37 -4.70 15.19
C LYS A 134 18.14 -4.04 14.06
N CYS A 135 17.59 -3.01 13.41
CA CYS A 135 18.30 -2.31 12.34
C CYS A 135 19.56 -1.58 12.85
N GLU A 136 19.58 -1.14 14.11
CA GLU A 136 20.79 -0.58 14.73
C GLU A 136 21.82 -1.66 15.09
N GLN A 137 21.38 -2.86 15.49
CA GLN A 137 22.26 -4.02 15.63
C GLN A 137 22.87 -4.45 14.28
N GLU A 138 22.06 -4.51 13.21
CA GLU A 138 22.51 -4.81 11.84
C GLU A 138 23.55 -3.79 11.36
N ARG A 139 23.30 -2.48 11.54
CA ARG A 139 24.28 -1.42 11.25
C ARG A 139 25.59 -1.58 12.02
N GLN A 140 25.53 -1.98 13.29
CA GLN A 140 26.73 -2.22 14.09
C GLN A 140 27.51 -3.46 13.63
N LEU A 141 26.88 -4.44 12.99
CA LEU A 141 27.55 -5.56 12.33
C LEU A 141 28.19 -5.12 11.01
N ASP A 142 27.45 -4.39 10.15
CA ASP A 142 27.97 -3.82 8.90
C ASP A 142 29.21 -2.95 9.13
N ILE A 143 29.21 -2.12 10.18
CA ILE A 143 30.37 -1.28 10.56
C ILE A 143 31.57 -2.15 10.95
N LYS A 144 31.37 -3.19 11.78
CA LYS A 144 32.45 -4.11 12.18
C LYS A 144 33.02 -4.86 10.99
N GLU A 145 32.18 -5.40 10.11
CA GLU A 145 32.64 -6.06 8.89
C GLU A 145 33.39 -5.08 7.97
N ALA A 146 32.95 -3.83 7.85
CA ALA A 146 33.66 -2.80 7.08
C ALA A 146 35.03 -2.46 7.68
N GLU A 147 35.15 -2.44 9.02
CA GLU A 147 36.41 -2.24 9.75
C GLU A 147 37.35 -3.45 9.63
N GLU A 148 36.88 -4.68 9.80
CA GLU A 148 37.68 -5.91 9.59
C GLU A 148 38.20 -5.98 8.15
N ARG A 149 37.32 -5.78 7.16
CA ARG A 149 37.70 -5.69 5.75
C ARG A 149 38.71 -4.55 5.51
N ARG A 150 38.67 -3.45 6.27
CA ARG A 150 39.65 -2.35 6.19
C ARG A 150 41.00 -2.74 6.82
N GLN A 151 40.99 -3.39 7.99
CA GLN A 151 42.20 -3.89 8.66
C GLN A 151 42.95 -4.89 7.77
N TYR A 152 42.25 -5.91 7.26
CA TYR A 152 42.81 -6.90 6.33
C TYR A 152 43.44 -6.25 5.08
N ARG A 153 42.80 -5.23 4.50
CA ARG A 153 43.37 -4.47 3.36
C ARG A 153 44.63 -3.69 3.74
N VAL A 154 44.71 -3.13 4.96
CA VAL A 154 45.92 -2.44 5.45
C VAL A 154 47.06 -3.43 5.68
N GLU A 155 46.79 -4.58 6.28
CA GLU A 155 47.76 -5.66 6.51
C GLU A 155 48.30 -6.22 5.19
N PHE A 156 47.42 -6.55 4.24
CA PHE A 156 47.78 -7.01 2.91
C PHE A 156 48.65 -5.99 2.16
N MET A 157 48.28 -4.70 2.19
CA MET A 157 49.10 -3.63 1.61
C MET A 157 50.43 -3.40 2.34
N SER A 158 50.52 -3.74 3.62
CA SER A 158 51.78 -3.74 4.38
C SER A 158 52.68 -4.90 3.92
N GLY A 159 52.13 -6.10 3.79
CA GLY A 159 52.83 -7.28 3.26
C GLY A 159 53.39 -7.05 1.85
N LEU A 160 52.60 -6.48 0.94
CA LEU A 160 53.05 -6.11 -0.40
C LEU A 160 54.20 -5.08 -0.38
N LYS A 161 54.15 -4.08 0.51
CA LYS A 161 55.27 -3.13 0.70
C LYS A 161 56.53 -3.82 1.18
N GLY A 162 56.40 -4.80 2.09
CA GLY A 162 57.51 -5.65 2.55
C GLY A 162 58.15 -6.44 1.40
N GLN A 163 57.34 -7.13 0.60
CA GLN A 163 57.81 -7.90 -0.57
C GLN A 163 58.53 -7.00 -1.60
N ILE A 164 58.02 -5.79 -1.85
CA ILE A 164 58.68 -4.81 -2.73
C ILE A 164 60.00 -4.32 -2.15
N ALA A 165 60.09 -4.11 -0.83
CA ALA A 165 61.34 -3.72 -0.16
C ALA A 165 62.39 -4.85 -0.22
N GLU A 166 61.99 -6.10 0.04
CA GLU A 166 62.85 -7.28 -0.15
C GLU A 166 63.34 -7.39 -1.60
N GLN A 167 62.46 -7.28 -2.60
CA GLN A 167 62.86 -7.40 -4.00
C GLN A 167 63.86 -6.30 -4.40
N LYS A 168 63.68 -5.06 -3.90
CA LYS A 168 64.66 -3.99 -4.07
C LYS A 168 66.00 -4.33 -3.41
N GLN A 169 66.00 -4.88 -2.20
CA GLN A 169 67.23 -5.28 -1.52
C GLN A 169 67.95 -6.44 -2.23
N ARG A 170 67.21 -7.40 -2.82
CA ARG A 170 67.78 -8.47 -3.66
C ARG A 170 68.46 -7.89 -4.90
N ARG A 171 67.78 -6.99 -5.64
CA ARG A 171 68.35 -6.29 -6.80
C ARG A 171 69.59 -5.45 -6.49
N LEU A 172 69.66 -4.84 -5.30
CA LEU A 172 70.86 -4.12 -4.86
C LEU A 172 72.04 -5.09 -4.66
N LYS A 173 71.83 -6.25 -4.02
CA LYS A 173 72.86 -7.29 -3.86
C LYS A 173 73.27 -7.91 -5.21
N GLU A 174 72.33 -8.12 -6.12
CA GLU A 174 72.60 -8.56 -7.50
C GLU A 174 73.49 -7.54 -8.24
N TYR A 175 73.20 -6.23 -8.09
CA TYR A 175 74.01 -5.16 -8.67
C TYR A 175 75.41 -5.05 -8.04
N GLU A 176 75.54 -5.24 -6.72
CA GLU A 176 76.83 -5.33 -6.03
C GLU A 176 77.71 -6.49 -6.54
N VAL A 177 77.10 -7.63 -6.91
CA VAL A 177 77.82 -8.75 -7.54
C VAL A 177 78.26 -8.36 -8.95
N VAL A 178 77.38 -7.81 -9.78
CA VAL A 178 77.73 -7.36 -11.15
C VAL A 178 78.85 -6.30 -11.16
N LEU A 179 78.92 -5.43 -10.14
CA LEU A 179 80.05 -4.50 -9.99
C LEU A 179 81.36 -5.22 -9.66
N LYS A 180 81.36 -6.22 -8.76
CA LYS A 180 82.54 -7.02 -8.44
C LYS A 180 83.02 -7.84 -9.63
N ASP A 181 82.11 -8.49 -10.34
CA ASP A 181 82.41 -9.24 -11.57
C ASP A 181 83.06 -8.32 -12.63
N ARG A 182 82.55 -7.10 -12.77
CA ARG A 182 83.13 -6.07 -13.67
C ARG A 182 84.54 -5.67 -13.23
N GLU A 183 84.78 -5.45 -11.94
CA GLU A 183 86.11 -5.13 -11.42
C GLU A 183 87.09 -6.29 -11.60
N GLU A 184 86.67 -7.53 -11.37
CA GLU A 184 87.46 -8.72 -11.66
C GLU A 184 87.80 -8.84 -13.15
N ILE A 185 86.85 -8.65 -14.05
CA ILE A 185 87.10 -8.66 -15.50
C ILE A 185 88.09 -7.54 -15.89
N GLN A 186 87.94 -6.33 -15.34
CA GLN A 186 88.89 -5.23 -15.58
C GLN A 186 90.28 -5.49 -14.98
N ASN A 187 90.38 -6.28 -13.91
CA ASN A 187 91.66 -6.71 -13.35
C ASN A 187 92.32 -7.77 -14.24
N ARG A 188 91.57 -8.77 -14.71
CA ARG A 188 92.06 -9.81 -15.63
C ARG A 188 92.48 -9.25 -16.98
N LEU A 189 91.73 -8.29 -17.53
CA LEU A 189 92.12 -7.58 -18.76
C LEU A 189 93.44 -6.82 -18.58
N ARG A 190 93.62 -6.10 -17.46
CA ARG A 190 94.90 -5.43 -17.14
C ARG A 190 96.05 -6.42 -16.92
N GLN A 191 95.79 -7.63 -16.42
CA GLN A 191 96.82 -8.68 -16.34
C GLN A 191 97.24 -9.14 -17.75
N ILE A 192 96.28 -9.48 -18.62
CA ILE A 192 96.52 -9.90 -20.01
C ILE A 192 97.27 -8.82 -20.81
N GLU A 193 96.90 -7.54 -20.65
CA GLU A 193 97.61 -6.43 -21.30
C GLU A 193 99.08 -6.33 -20.85
N ASN A 194 99.35 -6.52 -19.56
CA ASN A 194 100.70 -6.53 -19.02
C ASN A 194 101.50 -7.75 -19.49
N GLU A 195 100.88 -8.93 -19.56
CA GLU A 195 101.47 -10.17 -20.06
C GLU A 195 101.84 -10.03 -21.55
N VAL A 196 100.91 -9.60 -22.41
CA VAL A 196 101.16 -9.34 -23.84
C VAL A 196 102.26 -8.29 -24.04
N MET A 197 102.35 -7.28 -23.15
CA MET A 197 103.44 -6.29 -23.20
C MET A 197 104.78 -6.82 -22.66
N ALA A 198 104.77 -7.83 -21.78
CA ALA A 198 105.97 -8.55 -21.35
C ALA A 198 106.46 -9.52 -22.44
N GLU A 199 105.55 -10.27 -23.07
CA GLU A 199 105.84 -11.15 -24.21
C GLU A 199 106.46 -10.37 -25.38
N LYS A 200 105.86 -9.23 -25.77
CA LYS A 200 106.43 -8.35 -26.81
C LYS A 200 107.86 -7.91 -26.47
N LYS A 201 108.14 -7.56 -25.22
CA LYS A 201 109.49 -7.21 -24.75
C LYS A 201 110.44 -8.43 -24.76
N ALA A 202 109.96 -9.62 -24.41
CA ALA A 202 110.74 -10.85 -24.46
C ALA A 202 111.08 -11.27 -25.91
N ALA A 203 110.13 -11.15 -26.83
CA ALA A 203 110.30 -11.43 -28.26
C ALA A 203 111.28 -10.45 -28.93
N LEU A 204 111.23 -9.16 -28.58
CA LEU A 204 112.22 -8.18 -29.03
C LEU A 204 113.63 -8.54 -28.54
N ARG A 205 113.79 -8.83 -27.23
CA ARG A 205 115.07 -9.28 -26.65
C ARG A 205 115.60 -10.58 -27.27
N TYR A 206 114.71 -11.50 -27.66
CA TYR A 206 115.09 -12.72 -28.38
C TYR A 206 115.57 -12.41 -29.80
N ARG A 207 114.84 -11.58 -30.55
CA ARG A 207 115.23 -11.12 -31.89
C ARG A 207 116.57 -10.38 -31.89
N GLU A 208 116.84 -9.59 -30.85
CA GLU A 208 118.12 -8.90 -30.64
C GLU A 208 119.27 -9.91 -30.43
N ARG A 209 119.10 -10.92 -29.57
CA ARG A 209 120.08 -12.00 -29.39
C ARG A 209 120.35 -12.76 -30.68
N CYS A 210 119.32 -13.23 -31.38
CA CYS A 210 119.47 -13.95 -32.64
C CYS A 210 120.14 -13.11 -33.73
N LYS A 211 119.99 -11.77 -33.70
CA LYS A 211 120.76 -10.89 -34.60
C LYS A 211 122.25 -10.89 -34.25
N VAL A 212 122.61 -10.77 -32.98
CA VAL A 212 124.02 -10.82 -32.53
C VAL A 212 124.65 -12.18 -32.88
N GLU A 213 123.96 -13.28 -32.58
CA GLU A 213 124.38 -14.65 -32.91
C GLU A 213 124.59 -14.83 -34.43
N MET A 214 123.71 -14.27 -35.27
CA MET A 214 123.85 -14.28 -36.74
C MET A 214 125.03 -13.42 -37.21
N ASP A 215 125.21 -12.22 -36.66
CA ASP A 215 126.32 -11.32 -37.01
C ASP A 215 127.68 -11.96 -36.62
N GLU A 216 127.75 -12.69 -35.50
CA GLU A 216 128.93 -13.47 -35.09
C GLU A 216 129.17 -14.69 -35.99
N CYS A 217 128.12 -15.45 -36.31
CA CYS A 217 128.21 -16.56 -37.27
C CYS A 217 128.73 -16.09 -38.64
N MET A 218 128.28 -14.92 -39.11
CA MET A 218 128.74 -14.31 -40.35
C MET A 218 130.21 -13.86 -40.29
N ARG A 219 130.67 -13.28 -39.17
CA ARG A 219 132.10 -12.97 -38.96
C ARG A 219 132.96 -14.24 -39.00
N ASN A 220 132.56 -15.29 -38.30
CA ASN A 220 133.27 -16.58 -38.27
C ASN A 220 133.33 -17.22 -39.66
N LYS A 221 132.24 -17.14 -40.44
CA LYS A 221 132.18 -17.63 -41.83
C LYS A 221 133.04 -16.82 -42.81
N ILE A 222 133.28 -15.53 -42.55
CA ILE A 222 134.24 -14.72 -43.30
C ILE A 222 135.68 -15.12 -42.96
N LEU A 223 135.98 -15.30 -41.67
CA LEU A 223 137.28 -15.78 -41.18
C LEU A 223 137.64 -17.16 -41.77
N GLN A 224 136.72 -18.12 -41.71
CA GLN A 224 136.91 -19.45 -42.31
C GLN A 224 137.21 -19.35 -43.82
N LYS A 225 136.45 -18.53 -44.57
CA LYS A 225 136.69 -18.28 -46.00
C LYS A 225 138.01 -17.57 -46.31
N GLN A 226 138.60 -16.86 -45.35
CA GLN A 226 139.95 -16.29 -45.51
C GLN A 226 141.02 -17.37 -45.32
N LEU A 227 140.84 -18.28 -44.36
CA LEU A 227 141.72 -19.43 -44.13
C LEU A 227 141.70 -20.41 -45.32
N GLU A 228 140.51 -20.77 -45.81
CA GLU A 228 140.31 -21.59 -47.03
C GLU A 228 140.96 -20.95 -48.27
N LYS A 229 141.01 -19.61 -48.35
CA LYS A 229 141.68 -18.86 -49.43
C LYS A 229 143.21 -18.79 -49.31
N GLN A 230 143.78 -19.22 -48.18
CA GLN A 230 145.22 -19.42 -48.04
C GLN A 230 145.56 -20.86 -48.46
N THR A 231 144.92 -21.88 -47.86
CA THR A 231 145.21 -23.29 -48.19
C THR A 231 145.01 -23.61 -49.67
N THR A 232 143.94 -23.11 -50.30
CA THR A 232 143.71 -23.30 -51.74
C THR A 232 144.74 -22.65 -52.65
N LYS A 233 145.47 -21.61 -52.22
CA LYS A 233 146.60 -21.06 -52.99
C LYS A 233 147.81 -21.98 -52.91
N ASP A 234 148.10 -22.47 -51.71
CA ASP A 234 149.25 -23.35 -51.47
C ASP A 234 149.08 -24.69 -52.21
N ASP A 235 147.85 -25.20 -52.29
CA ASP A 235 147.53 -26.41 -53.06
C ASP A 235 147.44 -26.17 -54.58
N LEU A 236 146.91 -25.03 -55.04
CA LEU A 236 146.92 -24.68 -56.47
C LEU A 236 148.35 -24.56 -57.02
N SER A 237 149.28 -24.02 -56.23
CA SER A 237 150.71 -23.95 -56.57
C SER A 237 151.31 -25.33 -56.84
N LYS A 238 150.96 -26.34 -56.03
CA LYS A 238 151.37 -27.75 -56.23
C LYS A 238 150.70 -28.37 -57.46
N PHE A 239 149.42 -28.05 -57.69
CA PHE A 239 148.64 -28.69 -58.75
C PHE A 239 149.03 -28.21 -60.16
N LEU A 240 149.40 -26.94 -60.32
CA LEU A 240 149.87 -26.40 -61.61
C LEU A 240 151.14 -27.12 -62.09
N ALA A 241 152.13 -27.30 -61.22
CA ALA A 241 153.36 -28.03 -61.52
C ALA A 241 153.10 -29.48 -62.02
N TYR A 242 152.03 -30.12 -61.55
CA TYR A 242 151.62 -31.48 -61.95
C TYR A 242 150.73 -31.51 -63.22
N SER A 243 150.20 -30.35 -63.64
CA SER A 243 149.30 -30.25 -64.80
C SER A 243 150.07 -30.07 -66.11
N ASP A 244 151.15 -29.30 -66.09
CA ASP A 244 151.97 -29.01 -67.28
C ASP A 244 152.60 -30.30 -67.88
N GLU A 245 152.96 -31.26 -67.02
CA GLU A 245 153.45 -32.58 -67.44
C GLU A 245 152.38 -33.41 -68.21
N ARG A 246 151.08 -33.22 -67.93
CA ARG A 246 149.99 -33.98 -68.59
C ARG A 246 149.49 -33.37 -69.88
N GLU A 247 149.47 -32.04 -70.00
CA GLU A 247 148.96 -31.33 -71.20
C GLU A 247 149.72 -31.72 -72.48
N ALA A 248 151.04 -31.97 -72.36
CA ALA A 248 151.91 -32.38 -73.46
C ALA A 248 151.46 -33.69 -74.14
N ILE A 249 150.81 -34.59 -73.41
CA ILE A 249 150.35 -35.89 -73.91
C ILE A 249 148.99 -35.77 -74.63
N LYS A 250 148.08 -34.93 -74.12
CA LYS A 250 146.65 -34.96 -74.49
C LYS A 250 146.34 -34.34 -75.87
N LYS A 251 147.12 -33.35 -76.30
CA LYS A 251 146.91 -32.61 -77.57
C LYS A 251 147.04 -33.48 -78.84
N ARG A 252 147.46 -34.74 -78.72
CA ARG A 252 147.66 -35.69 -79.83
C ARG A 252 146.41 -36.46 -80.28
N ILE A 253 145.28 -36.36 -79.56
CA ILE A 253 144.12 -37.28 -79.72
C ILE A 253 142.85 -36.60 -80.27
N GLU A 254 142.58 -35.33 -79.97
CA GLU A 254 141.22 -34.75 -80.14
C GLU A 254 140.84 -34.35 -81.60
N GLY A 255 141.71 -34.58 -82.58
CA GLY A 255 141.53 -34.10 -83.96
C GLY A 255 140.42 -34.78 -84.78
N GLU A 256 140.04 -36.02 -84.48
CA GLU A 256 139.31 -36.88 -85.43
C GLU A 256 137.77 -36.80 -85.31
N ARG A 257 137.22 -36.36 -84.16
CA ARG A 257 135.88 -36.79 -83.72
C ARG A 257 134.67 -35.97 -84.19
N LYS A 258 134.85 -34.88 -84.94
CA LYS A 258 133.85 -33.78 -85.05
C LYS A 258 132.81 -33.84 -86.19
N ARG A 259 132.78 -34.86 -87.06
CA ARG A 259 132.14 -34.79 -88.40
C ARG A 259 130.74 -35.43 -88.59
N LEU A 260 129.93 -35.71 -87.54
CA LEU A 260 128.87 -36.75 -87.66
C LEU A 260 127.42 -36.43 -87.20
N GLN A 261 127.01 -35.19 -86.89
CA GLN A 261 125.83 -34.99 -85.98
C GLN A 261 124.63 -34.14 -86.50
N GLU A 262 124.63 -33.58 -87.71
CA GLU A 262 123.82 -32.37 -87.99
C GLU A 262 122.40 -32.55 -88.61
N GLU A 263 121.94 -33.76 -88.97
CA GLU A 263 120.87 -33.93 -89.98
C GLU A 263 119.39 -34.10 -89.52
N ARG A 264 119.03 -34.05 -88.23
CA ARG A 264 117.84 -34.81 -87.71
C ARG A 264 116.50 -34.07 -87.40
N GLN A 265 116.32 -32.76 -87.51
CA GLN A 265 115.39 -32.03 -86.60
C GLN A 265 113.98 -31.52 -87.08
N ALA A 266 113.48 -31.78 -88.30
CA ALA A 266 112.60 -30.79 -88.99
C ALA A 266 111.03 -30.92 -89.06
N LEU A 267 110.31 -31.82 -88.36
CA LEU A 267 108.98 -32.30 -88.88
C LEU A 267 107.62 -32.05 -88.14
N SER A 268 107.53 -31.48 -86.93
CA SER A 268 106.44 -31.90 -85.99
C SER A 268 105.19 -31.02 -85.72
N ALA A 269 104.86 -29.94 -86.44
CA ALA A 269 103.80 -29.00 -85.98
C ALA A 269 102.69 -28.65 -87.00
N ARG A 270 101.39 -28.79 -86.63
CA ARG A 270 100.24 -28.21 -87.40
C ARG A 270 98.84 -28.11 -86.76
N ILE A 271 98.47 -28.91 -85.76
CA ILE A 271 97.10 -29.52 -85.73
C ILE A 271 95.91 -28.75 -85.11
N GLY A 272 96.01 -27.99 -84.01
CA GLY A 272 94.84 -27.72 -83.14
C GLY A 272 94.24 -26.30 -83.14
N ALA A 273 93.14 -26.04 -83.89
CA ALA A 273 92.54 -24.69 -83.98
C ALA A 273 91.04 -24.59 -84.40
N GLN A 274 90.09 -25.37 -83.83
CA GLN A 274 88.72 -25.48 -84.40
C GLN A 274 87.47 -25.51 -83.46
N ILE A 275 87.58 -25.36 -82.14
CA ILE A 275 86.52 -25.84 -81.21
C ILE A 275 85.53 -24.77 -80.66
N GLU A 276 85.81 -23.48 -80.75
CA GLU A 276 85.39 -22.50 -79.72
C GLU A 276 83.99 -21.83 -79.85
N CYS A 277 83.20 -22.06 -80.91
CA CYS A 277 82.15 -21.09 -81.30
C CYS A 277 80.68 -21.35 -80.87
N ILE A 278 80.33 -22.40 -80.13
CA ILE A 278 78.94 -22.94 -80.13
C ILE A 278 78.02 -22.49 -78.97
N GLU A 279 78.52 -22.07 -77.80
CA GLU A 279 77.72 -22.17 -76.56
C GLU A 279 76.72 -21.01 -76.25
N ASN A 280 76.81 -19.86 -76.91
CA ASN A 280 76.26 -18.60 -76.36
C ASN A 280 74.75 -18.33 -76.56
N GLU A 281 74.03 -18.99 -77.48
CA GLU A 281 72.67 -18.55 -77.87
C GLU A 281 71.54 -18.93 -76.90
N ARG A 282 71.79 -19.78 -75.90
CA ARG A 282 70.72 -20.56 -75.24
C ARG A 282 69.89 -19.82 -74.19
N GLN A 283 70.42 -18.76 -73.56
CA GLN A 283 69.92 -18.29 -72.24
C GLN A 283 68.74 -17.30 -72.27
N HIS A 284 68.38 -16.72 -73.43
CA HIS A 284 67.53 -15.50 -73.47
C HIS A 284 66.00 -15.74 -73.60
N ARG A 285 65.49 -16.94 -73.28
CA ARG A 285 64.06 -17.29 -73.52
C ARG A 285 63.14 -17.36 -72.30
N ASP A 286 63.66 -17.62 -71.10
CA ASP A 286 62.83 -18.17 -70.02
C ASP A 286 62.13 -17.12 -69.13
N GLU A 287 62.57 -15.86 -69.15
CA GLU A 287 62.13 -14.82 -68.18
C GLU A 287 60.72 -14.24 -68.44
N VAL A 288 60.17 -14.41 -69.64
CA VAL A 288 58.93 -13.73 -70.08
C VAL A 288 57.65 -14.39 -69.54
N LEU A 289 57.70 -15.67 -69.11
CA LEU A 289 56.50 -16.48 -68.84
C LEU A 289 55.83 -16.25 -67.47
N LEU A 290 56.50 -15.64 -66.49
CA LEU A 290 55.98 -15.61 -65.10
C LEU A 290 54.95 -14.50 -64.79
N SER A 291 54.84 -13.46 -65.62
CA SER A 291 54.16 -12.20 -65.25
C SER A 291 52.63 -12.22 -65.41
N LEU A 292 52.08 -13.11 -66.26
CA LEU A 292 50.65 -13.11 -66.61
C LEU A 292 49.71 -13.77 -65.58
N LEU A 293 50.24 -14.54 -64.62
CA LEU A 293 49.45 -15.48 -63.81
C LEU A 293 48.82 -14.87 -62.53
N ILE A 294 49.06 -13.58 -62.26
CA ILE A 294 48.72 -12.96 -60.96
C ILE A 294 47.41 -12.14 -61.01
N GLU A 295 47.06 -11.56 -62.16
CA GLU A 295 45.88 -10.68 -62.32
C GLU A 295 44.54 -11.45 -62.21
N GLU A 296 44.45 -12.67 -62.74
CA GLU A 296 43.19 -13.43 -62.85
C GLU A 296 42.48 -13.72 -61.50
N ARG A 297 43.20 -13.73 -60.38
CA ARG A 297 42.65 -14.20 -59.10
C ARG A 297 41.80 -13.18 -58.35
N LYS A 298 41.98 -11.87 -58.58
CA LYS A 298 41.31 -10.82 -57.78
C LYS A 298 39.86 -10.54 -58.19
N ALA A 299 39.45 -10.90 -59.40
CA ALA A 299 38.11 -10.57 -59.94
C ALA A 299 36.96 -11.48 -59.45
N LYS A 300 37.20 -12.41 -58.50
CA LYS A 300 36.23 -13.47 -58.13
C LYS A 300 35.55 -13.31 -56.76
N GLU A 301 35.92 -12.32 -55.95
CA GLU A 301 35.46 -12.22 -54.56
C GLU A 301 34.27 -11.24 -54.37
N ASP A 302 34.26 -10.10 -55.08
CA ASP A 302 33.20 -9.06 -54.98
C ASP A 302 31.78 -9.51 -55.41
N ALA A 303 31.66 -10.64 -56.11
CA ALA A 303 30.36 -11.18 -56.51
C ALA A 303 29.50 -11.66 -55.32
N ARG A 304 30.07 -11.81 -54.12
CA ARG A 304 29.41 -12.44 -52.95
C ARG A 304 28.68 -11.48 -51.99
N PHE A 305 28.50 -10.22 -52.37
CA PHE A 305 27.79 -9.21 -51.55
C PHE A 305 26.29 -9.51 -51.31
N ARG A 306 25.59 -10.19 -52.23
CA ARG A 306 24.11 -10.00 -52.37
C ARG A 306 23.20 -11.14 -51.92
N GLN A 307 23.66 -12.12 -51.12
CA GLN A 307 22.88 -13.34 -50.83
C GLN A 307 22.74 -13.73 -49.34
N SER A 308 23.01 -12.84 -48.39
CA SER A 308 22.77 -13.11 -46.96
C SER A 308 22.61 -11.81 -46.15
N LEU A 309 21.55 -11.60 -45.37
CA LEU A 309 20.27 -12.28 -45.42
C LEU A 309 19.13 -11.29 -45.09
N GLU A 310 18.01 -11.61 -45.71
CA GLU A 310 16.64 -11.26 -45.38
C GLU A 310 16.29 -11.30 -43.87
N LYS A 311 15.07 -10.86 -43.53
CA LYS A 311 14.31 -11.32 -42.34
C LYS A 311 15.00 -11.12 -40.97
N SER A 312 14.82 -9.95 -40.35
CA SER A 312 13.83 -9.84 -39.24
C SER A 312 13.67 -8.41 -38.76
N ASN A 313 12.46 -8.10 -38.28
CA ASN A 313 12.00 -6.88 -37.61
C ASN A 313 11.75 -5.68 -38.55
N GLY A 314 10.56 -5.06 -38.52
CA GLY A 314 9.46 -5.34 -37.60
C GLY A 314 8.22 -4.47 -37.80
N GLU A 315 7.84 -4.17 -39.03
CA GLU A 315 6.62 -3.43 -39.39
C GLU A 315 5.36 -4.18 -38.91
N ARG A 316 4.91 -3.99 -37.65
CA ARG A 316 3.71 -4.72 -37.19
C ARG A 316 2.78 -4.11 -36.14
N LEU A 317 3.23 -3.13 -35.37
CA LEU A 317 2.36 -2.34 -34.48
C LEU A 317 2.35 -0.90 -35.01
N ARG A 318 1.22 -0.26 -35.35
CA ARG A 318 -0.12 -0.21 -34.70
C ARG A 318 0.03 0.30 -33.26
N GLN A 319 -0.78 1.24 -32.76
CA GLN A 319 -2.00 1.87 -33.27
C GLN A 319 -1.74 3.37 -33.56
N ARG A 320 -2.55 4.14 -34.32
CA ARG A 320 -4.03 4.21 -34.43
C ARG A 320 -4.75 4.78 -33.19
N SER A 321 -4.07 5.64 -32.43
CA SER A 321 -4.58 6.70 -31.56
C SER A 321 -3.40 7.67 -31.35
N GLU A 322 -3.50 8.99 -31.37
CA GLU A 322 -4.68 9.86 -31.44
C GLU A 322 -4.86 10.50 -32.83
N LEU A 323 -5.99 10.26 -33.50
CA LEU A 323 -6.52 11.18 -34.53
C LEU A 323 -7.63 12.02 -33.90
N GLU A 324 -7.26 12.80 -32.88
CA GLU A 324 -8.15 13.81 -32.29
C GLU A 324 -8.41 14.92 -33.31
N SER A 325 -9.61 14.93 -33.89
CA SER A 325 -10.06 16.02 -34.74
C SER A 325 -11.58 16.15 -34.74
N TYR A 326 -12.04 17.25 -34.16
CA TYR A 326 -13.32 17.92 -34.42
C TYR A 326 -14.64 17.22 -34.04
N ARG A 327 -15.70 18.06 -34.06
CA ARG A 327 -17.14 17.82 -33.86
C ARG A 327 -17.68 17.98 -32.44
N ASP A 328 -18.75 18.73 -32.17
CA ASP A 328 -19.51 19.73 -32.97
C ASP A 328 -20.15 20.78 -32.02
N LEU A 329 -20.83 21.82 -32.53
CA LEU A 329 -21.32 23.00 -31.78
C LEU A 329 -22.87 23.18 -31.80
N VAL A 330 -23.37 24.14 -30.99
CA VAL A 330 -24.70 24.86 -31.06
C VAL A 330 -25.84 24.39 -30.10
N LYS A 331 -26.79 25.32 -29.81
CA LYS A 331 -27.93 25.36 -28.85
C LYS A 331 -29.29 25.50 -29.64
N PRO A 332 -30.40 26.24 -29.27
CA PRO A 332 -30.89 26.98 -28.07
C PRO A 332 -32.45 26.87 -27.81
N GLU A 333 -33.14 28.00 -27.47
CA GLU A 333 -34.62 28.29 -27.38
C GLU A 333 -35.40 27.75 -26.14
N THR A 334 -36.51 28.33 -25.61
CA THR A 334 -37.37 29.55 -25.86
C THR A 334 -37.87 30.12 -24.47
N ASP A 335 -38.91 30.93 -24.16
CA ASP A 335 -40.13 31.59 -24.75
C ASP A 335 -40.51 32.85 -23.88
N ALA A 336 -41.42 33.76 -24.33
CA ALA A 336 -42.19 34.69 -23.45
C ALA A 336 -43.48 35.32 -24.07
N GLN A 337 -44.71 34.94 -23.61
CA GLN A 337 -46.00 35.60 -23.99
C GLN A 337 -47.09 35.48 -22.88
N ARG A 338 -47.77 36.55 -22.38
CA ARG A 338 -48.93 36.37 -21.41
C ARG A 338 -49.94 37.46 -20.93
N LYS A 339 -50.11 38.70 -21.43
CA LYS A 339 -51.01 39.70 -20.74
C LYS A 339 -51.72 40.79 -21.59
N GLU A 340 -52.98 40.62 -22.06
CA GLU A 340 -53.71 41.74 -22.75
C GLU A 340 -55.29 41.67 -22.89
N GLU A 341 -56.10 40.97 -22.07
CA GLU A 341 -57.54 40.69 -22.43
C GLU A 341 -58.70 41.28 -21.56
N GLU A 342 -58.45 42.04 -20.49
CA GLU A 342 -59.37 42.03 -19.31
C GLU A 342 -60.37 43.22 -19.11
N ARG A 343 -60.95 43.88 -20.14
CA ARG A 343 -61.50 45.27 -19.98
C ARG A 343 -62.92 45.71 -20.42
N LEU A 344 -63.88 44.88 -20.89
CA LEU A 344 -65.09 45.39 -21.62
C LEU A 344 -66.48 44.85 -21.18
N LEU A 345 -67.08 45.22 -20.02
CA LEU A 345 -68.27 44.47 -19.49
C LEU A 345 -69.38 45.14 -18.60
N HIS A 346 -69.66 46.47 -18.60
CA HIS A 346 -70.35 47.11 -17.43
C HIS A 346 -71.84 47.64 -17.48
N GLU A 347 -72.40 48.23 -18.55
CA GLU A 347 -73.24 49.46 -18.36
C GLU A 347 -74.82 49.40 -18.35
N GLU A 348 -75.50 48.26 -18.57
CA GLU A 348 -76.87 48.26 -19.16
C GLU A 348 -78.10 48.12 -18.19
N ARG A 349 -78.45 49.09 -17.29
CA ARG A 349 -79.33 48.75 -16.11
C ARG A 349 -80.55 49.58 -15.63
N MET A 350 -80.94 50.76 -16.13
CA MET A 350 -81.91 51.65 -15.41
C MET A 350 -83.14 52.16 -16.21
N ARG A 351 -84.41 51.99 -15.72
CA ARG A 351 -85.60 52.72 -16.28
C ARG A 351 -86.98 52.78 -15.56
N ILE A 352 -87.38 51.83 -14.69
CA ILE A 352 -88.78 51.29 -14.69
C ILE A 352 -89.88 51.94 -13.78
N GLN A 353 -89.55 52.73 -12.75
CA GLN A 353 -90.14 52.62 -11.40
C GLN A 353 -91.65 52.92 -11.05
N ARG A 354 -92.51 53.60 -11.86
CA ARG A 354 -93.66 54.39 -11.31
C ARG A 354 -95.10 53.98 -11.74
N LYS A 355 -96.04 53.66 -10.80
CA LYS A 355 -97.54 53.74 -11.00
C LYS A 355 -98.52 53.40 -9.81
N ASN A 356 -98.13 53.31 -8.54
CA ASN A 356 -98.74 52.32 -7.60
C ASN A 356 -99.64 52.81 -6.44
N ASP A 357 -100.10 54.07 -6.39
CA ASP A 357 -100.20 54.75 -5.08
C ASP A 357 -101.59 54.80 -4.37
N GLU A 358 -102.72 54.58 -5.06
CA GLU A 358 -104.06 54.91 -4.48
C GLU A 358 -104.82 53.75 -3.80
N LEU A 359 -104.55 52.49 -4.18
CA LEU A 359 -105.11 51.27 -3.53
C LEU A 359 -104.73 51.13 -2.04
N VAL A 360 -103.89 52.03 -1.53
CA VAL A 360 -103.23 51.99 -0.22
C VAL A 360 -104.19 52.29 0.94
N ARG A 361 -105.10 53.28 0.84
CA ARG A 361 -105.79 53.84 2.02
C ARG A 361 -106.80 52.92 2.72
N LEU A 362 -107.65 52.21 1.98
CA LEU A 362 -108.61 51.25 2.60
C LEU A 362 -107.95 49.91 2.95
N ALA A 363 -106.86 49.57 2.26
CA ALA A 363 -105.97 48.52 2.72
C ALA A 363 -105.38 48.88 4.09
N ASP A 364 -104.92 50.13 4.27
CA ASP A 364 -104.24 50.59 5.49
C ASP A 364 -105.02 50.41 6.81
N GLU A 365 -106.35 50.51 6.84
CA GLU A 365 -107.08 50.31 8.11
C GLU A 365 -107.25 48.83 8.50
N ARG A 366 -107.56 47.94 7.55
CA ARG A 366 -107.52 46.49 7.80
C ARG A 366 -106.10 46.04 8.13
N ARG A 367 -105.12 46.56 7.37
CA ARG A 367 -103.69 46.40 7.58
C ARG A 367 -103.25 46.90 8.96
N ARG A 368 -103.80 47.99 9.51
CA ARG A 368 -103.50 48.45 10.89
C ARG A 368 -103.92 47.43 11.94
N LYS A 369 -105.15 46.89 11.88
CA LYS A 369 -105.58 45.84 12.83
C LYS A 369 -104.79 44.55 12.66
N GLN A 370 -104.60 44.10 11.42
CA GLN A 370 -103.76 42.95 11.11
C GLN A 370 -102.31 43.15 11.55
N ILE A 371 -101.74 44.36 11.44
CA ILE A 371 -100.41 44.70 11.96
C ILE A 371 -100.38 44.64 13.49
N MET A 372 -101.42 45.07 14.20
CA MET A 372 -101.48 44.96 15.67
C MET A 372 -101.45 43.49 16.11
N GLU A 373 -102.39 42.68 15.63
CA GLU A 373 -102.50 41.24 15.93
C GLU A 373 -101.22 40.48 15.49
N HIS A 374 -100.66 40.84 14.34
CA HIS A 374 -99.41 40.27 13.83
C HIS A 374 -98.18 40.76 14.62
N THR A 375 -98.15 42.00 15.15
CA THR A 375 -97.03 42.47 15.98
C THR A 375 -97.07 41.90 17.39
N GLU A 376 -98.25 41.60 17.94
CA GLU A 376 -98.36 40.82 19.18
C GLU A 376 -97.94 39.37 18.97
N SER A 377 -98.37 38.75 17.86
CA SER A 377 -97.90 37.42 17.45
C SER A 377 -96.39 37.38 17.19
N LEU A 378 -95.83 38.41 16.55
CA LEU A 378 -94.38 38.54 16.35
C LEU A 378 -93.65 38.78 17.66
N ARG A 379 -94.20 39.55 18.61
CA ARG A 379 -93.59 39.73 19.94
C ARG A 379 -93.49 38.40 20.69
N THR A 380 -94.57 37.61 20.75
CA THR A 380 -94.53 36.29 21.40
C THR A 380 -93.57 35.34 20.69
N ILE A 381 -93.55 35.30 19.35
CA ILE A 381 -92.58 34.52 18.56
C ILE A 381 -91.13 35.00 18.79
N ILE A 382 -90.89 36.31 18.91
CA ILE A 382 -89.57 36.90 19.18
C ILE A 382 -89.10 36.55 20.59
N ASP A 383 -89.99 36.56 21.59
CA ASP A 383 -89.65 36.24 22.98
C ASP A 383 -89.49 34.74 23.21
N ILE A 384 -90.26 33.88 22.52
CA ILE A 384 -89.99 32.44 22.41
C ILE A 384 -88.60 32.23 21.79
N ARG A 385 -88.33 32.82 20.62
CA ARG A 385 -87.00 32.76 19.96
C ARG A 385 -85.88 33.42 20.77
N ARG A 386 -86.17 34.24 21.77
CA ARG A 386 -85.17 34.76 22.72
C ARG A 386 -84.86 33.72 23.79
N ARG A 387 -85.89 33.10 24.39
CA ARG A 387 -85.73 31.99 25.35
C ARG A 387 -84.99 30.82 24.72
N GLU A 388 -85.45 30.35 23.55
CA GLU A 388 -84.79 29.29 22.78
C GLU A 388 -83.31 29.59 22.53
N ARG A 389 -82.95 30.83 22.16
CA ARG A 389 -81.54 31.22 21.94
C ARG A 389 -80.72 31.28 23.24
N VAL A 390 -81.32 31.67 24.36
CA VAL A 390 -80.65 31.67 25.68
C VAL A 390 -80.46 30.23 26.17
N GLU A 391 -81.46 29.37 26.01
CA GLU A 391 -81.41 27.94 26.35
C GLU A 391 -80.36 27.21 25.50
N ASN A 392 -80.38 27.38 24.18
CA ASN A 392 -79.34 26.87 23.27
C ASN A 392 -77.92 27.39 23.61
N ALA A 393 -77.80 28.63 24.10
CA ALA A 393 -76.51 29.18 24.53
C ALA A 393 -76.03 28.57 25.85
N ILE A 394 -76.94 28.35 26.81
CA ILE A 394 -76.65 27.67 28.09
C ILE A 394 -76.27 26.20 27.85
N GLU A 395 -76.94 25.50 26.93
CA GLU A 395 -76.61 24.13 26.56
C GLU A 395 -75.22 24.04 25.92
N LYS A 396 -74.93 24.87 24.91
CA LYS A 396 -73.59 24.95 24.29
C LYS A 396 -72.49 25.32 25.28
N LEU A 397 -72.78 26.20 26.24
CA LEU A 397 -71.83 26.54 27.29
C LEU A 397 -71.55 25.33 28.18
N ARG A 398 -72.58 24.63 28.67
CA ARG A 398 -72.45 23.38 29.44
C ARG A 398 -71.72 22.27 28.67
N GLU A 399 -71.95 22.15 27.37
CA GLU A 399 -71.20 21.22 26.50
C GLU A 399 -69.74 21.62 26.39
N SER A 400 -69.44 22.91 26.21
CA SER A 400 -68.06 23.42 26.18
C SER A 400 -67.32 23.21 27.52
N GLU A 401 -68.00 23.39 28.65
CA GLU A 401 -67.46 23.11 29.99
C GLU A 401 -67.19 21.61 30.19
N ARG A 402 -68.09 20.73 29.72
CA ARG A 402 -67.89 19.27 29.76
C ARG A 402 -66.68 18.85 28.91
N LEU A 403 -66.57 19.36 27.69
CA LEU A 403 -65.45 19.06 26.80
C LEU A 403 -64.13 19.61 27.34
N PHE A 404 -64.13 20.82 27.91
CA PHE A 404 -62.95 21.42 28.55
C PHE A 404 -62.51 20.61 29.78
N ASN A 405 -63.43 20.17 30.63
CA ASN A 405 -63.10 19.33 31.78
C ASN A 405 -62.59 17.95 31.35
N LEU A 406 -63.19 17.32 30.33
CA LEU A 406 -62.72 16.05 29.78
C LEU A 406 -61.31 16.15 29.19
N GLN A 407 -61.02 17.22 28.44
CA GLN A 407 -59.67 17.52 27.95
C GLN A 407 -58.68 17.69 29.12
N LYS A 408 -59.04 18.50 30.11
CA LYS A 408 -58.23 18.76 31.32
C LYS A 408 -57.99 17.51 32.18
N GLU A 409 -58.87 16.51 32.12
CA GLU A 409 -58.65 15.19 32.73
C GLU A 409 -57.69 14.34 31.90
N MET A 410 -57.86 14.31 30.57
CA MET A 410 -56.92 13.62 29.67
C MET A 410 -55.50 14.21 29.75
N ASP A 411 -55.36 15.54 29.84
CA ASP A 411 -54.07 16.23 29.95
C ASP A 411 -53.33 15.84 31.26
N LYS A 412 -54.06 15.72 32.38
CA LYS A 412 -53.49 15.20 33.64
C LYS A 412 -53.00 13.77 33.49
N GLU A 413 -53.80 12.90 32.87
CA GLU A 413 -53.41 11.49 32.68
C GLU A 413 -52.18 11.36 31.75
N ILE A 414 -52.06 12.24 30.75
CA ILE A 414 -50.87 12.35 29.91
C ILE A 414 -49.66 12.80 30.72
N GLU A 415 -49.76 13.83 31.57
CA GLU A 415 -48.64 14.28 32.42
C GLU A 415 -48.25 13.26 33.50
N GLU A 416 -49.21 12.57 34.12
CA GLU A 416 -48.95 11.47 35.05
C GLU A 416 -48.19 10.32 34.37
N GLU A 417 -48.61 9.92 33.15
CA GLU A 417 -47.95 8.87 32.39
C GLU A 417 -46.59 9.32 31.83
N ARG A 418 -46.44 10.60 31.47
CA ARG A 418 -45.17 11.23 31.09
C ARG A 418 -44.17 11.20 32.24
N LEU A 419 -44.57 11.61 33.44
CA LEU A 419 -43.75 11.52 34.66
C LEU A 419 -43.45 10.06 35.03
N ARG A 420 -44.40 9.14 34.86
CA ARG A 420 -44.20 7.69 35.06
C ARG A 420 -43.19 7.11 34.07
N LEU A 421 -43.26 7.50 32.80
CA LEU A 421 -42.28 7.11 31.78
C LEU A 421 -40.88 7.63 32.12
N LEU A 422 -40.74 8.90 32.50
CA LEU A 422 -39.45 9.45 32.93
C LEU A 422 -38.90 8.72 34.17
N ARG A 423 -39.71 8.52 35.22
CA ARG A 423 -39.35 7.77 36.44
C ARG A 423 -38.96 6.31 36.19
N SER A 424 -39.44 5.70 35.11
CA SER A 424 -39.12 4.32 34.74
C SER A 424 -37.75 4.14 34.09
N GLN A 425 -37.04 5.23 33.75
CA GLN A 425 -35.72 5.17 33.11
C GLN A 425 -34.60 5.51 34.12
N PRO A 426 -33.47 4.76 34.11
CA PRO A 426 -32.28 5.09 34.87
C PRO A 426 -31.76 6.52 34.60
N PRO A 427 -31.22 7.23 35.61
CA PRO A 427 -30.77 8.62 35.48
C PRO A 427 -29.64 8.79 34.46
N GLU A 428 -28.85 7.75 34.20
CA GLU A 428 -27.82 7.73 33.16
C GLU A 428 -28.43 7.92 31.76
N ILE A 429 -29.57 7.29 31.48
CA ILE A 429 -30.30 7.42 30.20
C ILE A 429 -30.92 8.82 30.10
N LEU A 430 -31.48 9.34 31.21
CA LEU A 430 -32.08 10.67 31.25
C LEU A 430 -31.07 11.79 30.95
N ARG A 431 -29.77 11.58 31.22
CA ARG A 431 -28.68 12.48 30.81
C ARG A 431 -28.51 12.61 29.29
N TYR A 432 -28.86 11.58 28.52
CA TYR A 432 -28.74 11.58 27.05
C TYR A 432 -30.01 12.06 26.33
N LEU A 433 -31.03 12.54 27.06
CA LEU A 433 -32.20 13.17 26.44
C LEU A 433 -31.87 14.58 25.90
N PRO A 434 -32.50 14.99 24.77
CA PRO A 434 -32.40 16.35 24.25
C PRO A 434 -32.77 17.43 25.28
N ALA A 435 -32.26 18.64 25.10
CA ALA A 435 -32.69 19.79 25.88
C ALA A 435 -34.20 20.03 25.68
N GLY A 436 -34.89 20.51 26.73
CA GLY A 436 -36.33 20.78 26.72
C GLY A 436 -37.26 19.58 26.98
N VAL A 437 -36.79 18.33 26.87
CA VAL A 437 -37.64 17.13 27.12
C VAL A 437 -38.01 16.97 28.60
N ILE A 438 -37.04 17.25 29.47
CA ILE A 438 -37.18 17.29 30.93
C ILE A 438 -37.30 18.76 31.33
N ARG A 439 -38.47 19.17 31.84
CA ARG A 439 -38.73 20.52 32.35
C ARG A 439 -38.01 20.74 33.68
N PRO A 440 -37.77 21.99 34.13
CA PRO A 440 -37.13 22.27 35.41
C PRO A 440 -37.77 21.53 36.59
N SER A 441 -39.10 21.61 36.72
CA SER A 441 -39.86 20.93 37.78
C SER A 441 -39.77 19.39 37.73
N ASP A 442 -39.57 18.80 36.55
CA ASP A 442 -39.37 17.36 36.43
C ASP A 442 -38.00 16.95 37.01
N ARG A 443 -36.96 17.81 36.93
CA ARG A 443 -35.61 17.51 37.43
C ARG A 443 -35.59 17.35 38.94
N GLU A 444 -36.30 18.24 39.63
CA GLU A 444 -36.53 18.19 41.08
C GLU A 444 -37.27 16.89 41.45
N LEU A 445 -38.35 16.58 40.74
CA LEU A 445 -39.15 15.35 40.92
C LEU A 445 -38.44 14.03 40.54
N LEU A 446 -37.23 14.11 39.97
CA LEU A 446 -36.40 12.99 39.49
C LEU A 446 -34.99 12.96 40.14
N ASN A 447 -34.67 13.90 41.04
CA ASN A 447 -33.34 14.06 41.66
C ASN A 447 -32.17 14.08 40.65
N LEU A 448 -32.37 14.66 39.46
CA LEU A 448 -31.35 14.71 38.42
C LEU A 448 -30.33 15.83 38.68
N PRO A 449 -29.03 15.61 38.44
CA PRO A 449 -28.03 16.66 38.56
C PRO A 449 -28.34 17.83 37.61
N GLY A 450 -27.92 19.02 38.01
CA GLY A 450 -27.96 20.21 37.16
C GLY A 450 -27.30 19.93 35.81
N ARG A 451 -27.99 20.27 34.72
CA ARG A 451 -27.35 20.27 33.40
C ARG A 451 -26.53 21.54 33.35
N ASN A 452 -25.21 21.39 33.41
CA ASN A 452 -24.30 22.48 33.03
C ASN A 452 -24.48 22.65 31.52
N ASP A 453 -25.37 23.54 31.12
CA ASP A 453 -25.57 23.89 29.71
C ASP A 453 -24.30 24.62 29.21
N SER A 454 -23.86 24.24 28.02
CA SER A 454 -22.60 24.67 27.37
C SER A 454 -22.75 24.53 25.86
#